data_AF-A0A7C5LI11-F1
#
_entry.id   AF-A0A7C5LI11-F1
#
_cell.length_a   1.000
_cell.length_b   1.000
_cell.length_c   1.000
_cell.angle_alpha   90.00
_cell.angle_beta   90.00
_cell.angle_gamma   90.00
#
_symmetry.space_group_name_H-M   'P 1'
#
loop_
_entity.id
_entity.type
_entity.pdbx_description
1 polymer ?
#
loop_
_entity_poly.entity_id
_entity_poly.type
_entity_poly.pdbx_seq_one_letter_code
_entity_poly.pdbx_strand_id
1 'polypeptide(L)'
;MLKPFDLRDWLRDWPYDPERNARIVRGSDGREIMQVRTPLGIEQLELQGRPDGLRPHNAESALDFYQAKFDRLSAQGKADAFHLSPSECAELFEEGTLVYLRYLHLFQLRDWPRAIRDTDRNLRLFDFVHEHARREEDRHHLEQWRPYLLRMNAIARSMLEWENGRHTAALQIARDAITRIEALPEQENETFQYERQRSLEALQDLIQQIEQTQPLSEMELLERELHQAVEAEEFERAATLRDRIRLLRHNADPRTSDCEAGPGSAPRTS
;
A
#
# COMPACT_ATOMS: atom_id res chain seq x y z
N MET A 1 9.09 -31.32 29.67
CA MET A 1 8.94 -30.01 30.34
C MET A 1 10.07 -29.13 29.82
N LEU A 2 9.74 -28.05 29.10
CA LEU A 2 10.75 -27.07 28.67
C LEU A 2 11.36 -26.43 29.93
N LYS A 3 12.69 -26.29 29.95
CA LYS A 3 13.41 -25.60 31.03
C LYS A 3 12.88 -24.14 31.06
N PRO A 4 12.56 -23.56 32.22
CA PRO A 4 12.16 -22.16 32.28
C PRO A 4 13.28 -21.28 31.71
N PHE A 5 12.90 -20.31 30.87
CA PHE A 5 13.81 -19.33 30.28
C PHE A 5 13.61 -17.98 30.97
N ASP A 6 14.69 -17.32 31.37
CA ASP A 6 14.65 -16.03 32.06
C ASP A 6 15.00 -14.90 31.10
N LEU A 7 14.01 -14.10 30.70
CA LEU A 7 14.20 -13.04 29.71
C LEU A 7 15.02 -11.85 30.22
N ARG A 8 15.30 -11.73 31.53
CA ARG A 8 15.82 -10.50 32.16
C ARG A 8 17.09 -9.95 31.53
N ASP A 9 18.02 -10.80 31.11
CA ASP A 9 19.28 -10.33 30.51
C ASP A 9 19.02 -9.75 29.11
N TRP A 10 18.25 -10.44 28.27
CA TRP A 10 17.84 -9.91 26.96
C TRP A 10 17.03 -8.61 27.07
N LEU A 11 16.14 -8.49 28.06
CA LEU A 11 15.35 -7.27 28.28
C LEU A 11 16.22 -6.09 28.78
N ARG A 12 17.34 -6.37 29.46
CA ARG A 12 18.30 -5.36 29.93
C ARG A 12 19.20 -4.88 28.79
N ASP A 13 19.61 -5.81 27.93
CA ASP A 13 20.45 -5.52 26.76
C ASP A 13 19.69 -4.75 25.67
N TRP A 14 18.35 -4.88 25.64
CA TRP A 14 17.50 -4.08 24.79
C TRP A 14 16.40 -3.36 25.60
N PRO A 15 16.72 -2.18 26.17
CA PRO A 15 15.75 -1.36 26.89
C PRO A 15 14.56 -0.98 26.01
N TYR A 16 13.38 -0.87 26.62
CA TYR A 16 12.18 -0.43 25.91
C TYR A 16 12.26 1.07 25.57
N ASP A 17 12.11 1.37 24.29
CA ASP A 17 11.97 2.72 23.74
C ASP A 17 10.75 2.70 22.80
N PRO A 18 9.66 3.43 23.10
CA PRO A 18 8.45 3.42 22.28
C PRO A 18 8.68 3.90 20.84
N GLU A 19 9.71 4.72 20.59
CA GLU A 19 10.04 5.23 19.26
C GLU A 19 10.98 4.29 18.48
N ARG A 20 11.63 3.34 19.18
CA ARG A 20 12.64 2.42 18.62
C ARG A 20 12.46 1.00 19.15
N ASN A 21 11.21 0.56 19.18
CA ASN A 21 10.83 -0.74 19.71
C ASN A 21 10.90 -1.88 18.68
N ALA A 22 11.03 -1.62 17.38
CA ALA A 22 11.14 -2.67 16.36
C ALA A 22 12.55 -2.72 15.74
N ARG A 23 13.03 -3.92 15.42
CA ARG A 23 14.27 -4.12 14.66
C ARG A 23 14.24 -5.40 13.82
N ILE A 24 15.02 -5.41 12.73
CA ILE A 24 15.30 -6.62 11.95
C ILE A 24 16.68 -7.15 12.34
N VAL A 25 16.74 -8.44 12.68
CA VAL A 25 17.98 -9.14 13.04
C VAL A 25 18.09 -10.47 12.30
N ARG A 26 19.29 -11.05 12.26
CA ARG A 26 19.48 -12.41 11.74
C ARG A 26 19.27 -13.43 12.86
N GLY A 27 18.38 -14.38 12.63
CA GLY A 27 18.15 -15.54 13.49
C GLY A 27 19.30 -16.54 13.45
N SER A 28 19.23 -17.56 14.30
CA SER A 28 20.23 -18.64 14.39
C SER A 28 20.36 -19.48 13.12
N ASP A 29 19.32 -19.49 12.29
CA ASP A 29 19.29 -20.16 10.98
C ASP A 29 19.75 -19.25 9.82
N GLY A 30 20.19 -18.02 10.13
CA GLY A 30 20.68 -17.04 9.17
C GLY A 30 19.58 -16.21 8.47
N ARG A 31 18.29 -16.56 8.68
CA ARG A 31 17.15 -15.82 8.11
C ARG A 31 16.92 -14.52 8.88
N GLU A 32 16.35 -13.54 8.20
CA GLU A 32 15.96 -12.28 8.84
C GLU A 32 14.63 -12.46 9.59
N ILE A 33 14.60 -12.00 10.83
CA ILE A 33 13.43 -11.98 11.71
C ILE A 33 13.23 -10.56 12.24
N MET A 34 11.98 -10.21 12.51
CA MET A 34 11.64 -8.97 13.20
C MET A 34 11.51 -9.25 14.69
N GLN A 35 12.10 -8.39 15.51
CA GLN A 35 11.90 -8.38 16.95
C GLN A 35 11.20 -7.08 17.33
N VAL A 36 10.27 -7.16 18.28
CA VAL A 36 9.53 -6.02 18.80
C VAL A 36 9.63 -6.03 20.32
N ARG A 37 10.17 -4.96 20.88
CA ARG A 37 10.27 -4.73 22.32
C ARG A 37 8.96 -4.15 22.83
N THR A 38 8.25 -4.88 23.66
CA THR A 38 7.09 -4.37 24.40
C THR A 38 7.55 -3.90 25.79
N PRO A 39 6.72 -3.22 26.61
CA PRO A 39 7.12 -2.88 27.97
C PRO A 39 7.52 -4.11 28.81
N LEU A 40 6.86 -5.24 28.58
CA LEU A 40 7.00 -6.46 29.41
C LEU A 40 7.72 -7.62 28.72
N GLY A 41 8.09 -7.51 27.45
CA GLY A 41 8.73 -8.61 26.74
C GLY A 41 9.32 -8.26 25.38
N ILE A 42 9.63 -9.31 24.63
CA ILE A 42 10.06 -9.24 23.24
C ILE A 42 9.18 -10.19 22.44
N GLU A 43 8.52 -9.67 21.41
CA GLU A 43 7.85 -10.46 20.38
C GLU A 43 8.84 -10.72 19.25
N GLN A 44 8.69 -11.86 18.58
CA GLN A 44 9.51 -12.23 17.45
C GLN A 44 8.61 -12.71 16.31
N LEU A 45 8.83 -12.16 15.13
CA LEU A 45 8.04 -12.43 13.94
C LEU A 45 8.94 -12.82 12.78
N GLU A 46 8.56 -13.85 12.06
CA GLU A 46 9.13 -14.20 10.76
C GLU A 46 8.79 -13.11 9.74
N LEU A 47 9.79 -12.69 8.96
CA LEU A 47 9.58 -11.70 7.89
C LEU A 47 8.98 -12.29 6.61
N GLN A 48 9.01 -13.62 6.48
CA GLN A 48 8.49 -14.38 5.33
C GLN A 48 7.51 -15.45 5.83
N GLY A 49 6.54 -15.84 4.99
CA GLY A 49 5.49 -16.78 5.37
C GLY A 49 4.64 -16.29 6.54
N ARG A 50 4.17 -17.24 7.36
CA ARG A 50 3.37 -16.97 8.56
C ARG A 50 4.19 -16.28 9.65
N PRO A 51 3.72 -15.18 10.27
CA PRO A 51 4.53 -14.39 11.21
C PRO A 51 5.05 -15.14 12.44
N ASP A 52 4.38 -16.19 12.90
CA ASP A 52 4.83 -17.00 14.03
C ASP A 52 5.67 -18.24 13.62
N GLY A 53 5.97 -18.38 12.32
CA GLY A 53 6.79 -19.46 11.77
C GLY A 53 6.10 -20.82 11.69
N LEU A 54 4.83 -20.94 12.07
CA LEU A 54 4.09 -22.19 11.94
C LEU A 54 3.70 -22.46 10.49
N ARG A 55 3.52 -23.76 10.16
CA ARG A 55 3.12 -24.25 8.84
C ARG A 55 1.80 -25.04 8.93
N PRO A 56 0.65 -24.35 9.07
CA PRO A 56 -0.64 -25.02 9.22
C PRO A 56 -0.94 -25.87 7.99
N HIS A 57 -1.51 -27.06 8.20
CA HIS A 57 -1.81 -28.03 7.14
C HIS A 57 -0.61 -28.40 6.23
N ASN A 58 0.62 -28.27 6.75
CA ASN A 58 1.88 -28.39 5.99
C ASN A 58 2.04 -27.37 4.84
N ALA A 59 1.25 -26.30 4.83
CA ALA A 59 1.37 -25.19 3.89
C ALA A 59 2.18 -24.03 4.49
N GLU A 60 2.48 -23.00 3.69
CA GLU A 60 3.12 -21.78 4.17
C GLU A 60 2.17 -20.94 5.03
N SER A 61 0.88 -20.93 4.70
CA SER A 61 -0.17 -20.28 5.47
C SER A 61 -1.50 -21.05 5.34
N ALA A 62 -2.43 -20.81 6.26
CA ALA A 62 -3.78 -21.39 6.20
C ALA A 62 -4.51 -20.90 4.94
N LEU A 63 -4.35 -19.63 4.57
CA LEU A 63 -4.91 -19.10 3.32
C LEU A 63 -4.41 -19.86 2.09
N ASP A 64 -3.10 -20.12 1.99
CA ASP A 64 -2.53 -20.85 0.86
C ASP A 64 -3.10 -22.29 0.79
N PHE A 65 -3.28 -22.94 1.94
CA PHE A 65 -3.89 -24.26 2.00
C PHE A 65 -5.33 -24.26 1.49
N TYR A 66 -6.16 -23.33 1.97
CA TYR A 66 -7.58 -23.30 1.58
C TYR A 66 -7.77 -22.83 0.13
N GLN A 67 -6.93 -21.93 -0.38
CA GLN A 67 -6.92 -21.56 -1.79
C GLN A 67 -6.53 -22.76 -2.67
N ALA A 68 -5.47 -23.50 -2.31
CA ALA A 68 -5.10 -24.72 -3.03
C ALA A 68 -6.20 -25.81 -2.98
N LYS A 69 -6.91 -25.92 -1.85
CA LYS A 69 -8.07 -26.81 -1.69
C LYS A 69 -9.22 -26.39 -2.62
N PHE A 70 -9.52 -25.10 -2.71
CA PHE A 70 -10.51 -24.56 -3.64
C PHE A 70 -10.12 -24.82 -5.10
N ASP A 71 -8.89 -24.47 -5.50
CA ASP A 71 -8.39 -24.66 -6.86
C ASP A 71 -8.48 -26.12 -7.31
N ARG A 72 -8.14 -27.06 -6.41
CA ARG A 72 -8.25 -28.49 -6.68
C ARG A 72 -9.70 -28.94 -6.93
N LEU A 73 -10.66 -28.41 -6.16
CA LEU A 73 -12.08 -28.72 -6.35
C LEU A 73 -12.63 -28.06 -7.62
N SER A 74 -12.21 -26.82 -7.89
CA SER A 74 -12.55 -26.09 -9.11
C SER A 74 -12.09 -26.84 -10.37
N ALA A 75 -10.85 -27.34 -10.37
CA ALA A 75 -10.31 -28.18 -11.45
C ALA A 75 -11.07 -29.50 -11.65
N GLN A 76 -11.83 -29.96 -10.65
CA GLN A 76 -12.69 -31.14 -10.74
C GLN A 76 -14.15 -30.80 -11.10
N GLY A 77 -14.46 -29.54 -11.40
CA GLY A 77 -15.83 -29.07 -11.64
C GLY A 77 -16.69 -29.05 -10.38
N LYS A 78 -16.08 -28.91 -9.20
CA LYS A 78 -16.75 -28.94 -7.89
C LYS A 78 -16.52 -27.66 -7.09
N ALA A 79 -16.31 -26.52 -7.77
CA ALA A 79 -16.13 -25.22 -7.12
C ALA A 79 -17.32 -24.87 -6.20
N ASP A 80 -18.56 -25.11 -6.67
CA ASP A 80 -19.78 -24.80 -5.93
C ASP A 80 -19.96 -25.62 -4.63
N ALA A 81 -19.21 -26.72 -4.48
CA ALA A 81 -19.24 -27.52 -3.26
C ALA A 81 -18.25 -27.02 -2.19
N PHE A 82 -17.38 -26.07 -2.54
CA PHE A 82 -16.41 -25.52 -1.61
C PHE A 82 -17.04 -24.44 -0.75
N HIS A 83 -17.00 -24.66 0.56
CA HIS A 83 -17.33 -23.65 1.55
C HIS A 83 -16.40 -23.76 2.75
N LEU A 84 -16.10 -22.62 3.36
CA LEU A 84 -15.40 -22.56 4.64
C LEU A 84 -16.41 -22.75 5.78
N SER A 85 -16.11 -23.69 6.65
CA SER A 85 -16.79 -23.88 7.93
C SER A 85 -16.37 -22.81 8.94
N PRO A 86 -17.13 -22.59 10.04
CA PRO A 86 -16.82 -21.57 11.03
C PRO A 86 -15.42 -21.72 11.66
N SER A 87 -14.95 -22.96 11.87
CA SER A 87 -13.61 -23.21 12.40
C SER A 87 -12.50 -22.89 11.38
N GLU A 88 -12.75 -23.13 10.09
CA GLU A 88 -11.81 -22.76 9.02
C GLU A 88 -11.76 -21.24 8.85
N CYS A 89 -12.90 -20.54 8.99
CA CYS A 89 -12.96 -19.08 9.05
C CYS A 89 -12.19 -18.53 10.25
N ALA A 90 -12.38 -19.11 11.45
CA ALA A 90 -11.66 -18.68 12.66
C ALA A 90 -10.13 -18.81 12.51
N GLU A 91 -9.64 -19.91 11.95
CA GLU A 91 -8.21 -20.10 11.65
C GLU A 91 -7.68 -19.01 10.70
N LEU A 92 -8.45 -18.69 9.66
CA LEU A 92 -8.14 -17.65 8.69
C LEU A 92 -8.12 -16.24 9.32
N PHE A 93 -9.03 -15.96 10.26
CA PHE A 93 -9.07 -14.71 11.02
C PHE A 93 -7.86 -14.55 11.93
N GLU A 94 -7.54 -15.58 12.70
CA GLU A 94 -6.36 -15.60 13.58
C GLU A 94 -5.07 -15.36 12.78
N GLU A 95 -4.92 -16.02 11.63
CA GLU A 95 -3.77 -15.79 10.75
C GLU A 95 -3.76 -14.35 10.17
N GLY A 96 -4.92 -13.83 9.80
CA GLY A 96 -5.07 -12.43 9.38
C GLY A 96 -4.61 -11.43 10.44
N THR A 97 -4.89 -11.69 11.71
CA THR A 97 -4.43 -10.90 12.85
C THR A 97 -2.91 -10.95 13.02
N LEU A 98 -2.29 -12.12 12.86
CA LEU A 98 -0.83 -12.22 12.92
C LEU A 98 -0.17 -11.36 11.82
N VAL A 99 -0.69 -11.42 10.59
CA VAL A 99 -0.19 -10.61 9.47
C VAL A 99 -0.43 -9.12 9.70
N TYR A 100 -1.57 -8.76 10.30
CA TYR A 100 -1.88 -7.40 10.74
C TYR A 100 -0.80 -6.85 11.70
N LEU A 101 -0.50 -7.60 12.76
CA LEU A 101 0.52 -7.21 13.73
C LEU A 101 1.89 -7.03 13.05
N ARG A 102 2.25 -7.91 12.12
CA ARG A 102 3.52 -7.79 11.37
C ARG A 102 3.58 -6.50 10.55
N TYR A 103 2.56 -6.20 9.74
CA TYR A 103 2.66 -5.02 8.89
C TYR A 103 2.66 -3.73 9.68
N LEU A 104 1.99 -3.63 10.85
CA LEU A 104 2.07 -2.44 11.69
C LEU A 104 3.51 -2.06 12.04
N HIS A 105 4.33 -3.04 12.40
CA HIS A 105 5.75 -2.82 12.67
C HIS A 105 6.55 -2.54 11.39
N LEU A 106 6.16 -3.13 10.25
CA LEU A 106 6.78 -2.79 8.97
C LEU A 106 6.53 -1.32 8.57
N PHE A 107 5.38 -0.74 8.91
CA PHE A 107 5.14 0.70 8.76
C PHE A 107 6.10 1.53 9.62
N GLN A 108 6.32 1.14 10.88
CA GLN A 108 7.28 1.82 11.77
C GLN A 108 8.72 1.76 11.24
N LEU A 109 9.08 0.63 10.63
CA LEU A 109 10.40 0.41 10.02
C LEU A 109 10.51 0.98 8.60
N ARG A 110 9.42 1.54 8.05
CA ARG A 110 9.32 2.01 6.65
C ARG A 110 9.70 0.93 5.63
N ASP A 111 9.46 -0.34 5.95
CA ASP A 111 9.64 -1.45 5.02
C ASP A 111 8.38 -1.59 4.16
N TRP A 112 8.22 -0.63 3.24
CA TRP A 112 7.06 -0.55 2.36
C TRP A 112 6.86 -1.82 1.51
N PRO A 113 7.90 -2.42 0.89
CA PRO A 113 7.70 -3.64 0.10
C PRO A 113 7.06 -4.79 0.89
N ARG A 114 7.52 -5.05 2.12
CA ARG A 114 6.93 -6.10 2.95
C ARG A 114 5.56 -5.71 3.49
N ALA A 115 5.32 -4.44 3.81
CA ALA A 115 4.01 -3.95 4.22
C ALA A 115 2.96 -4.08 3.09
N ILE A 116 3.34 -3.79 1.84
CA ILE A 116 2.49 -3.99 0.65
C ILE A 116 2.15 -5.46 0.50
N ARG A 117 3.14 -6.37 0.57
CA ARG A 117 2.92 -7.82 0.49
C ARG A 117 1.90 -8.30 1.52
N ASP A 118 2.06 -7.87 2.77
CA ASP A 118 1.20 -8.32 3.87
C ASP A 118 -0.22 -7.75 3.77
N THR A 119 -0.37 -6.47 3.39
CA THR A 119 -1.68 -5.86 3.18
C THR A 119 -2.39 -6.43 1.94
N ASP A 120 -1.67 -6.70 0.84
CA ASP A 120 -2.21 -7.41 -0.33
C ASP A 120 -2.67 -8.83 0.03
N ARG A 121 -1.89 -9.56 0.85
CA ARG A 121 -2.29 -10.89 1.33
C ARG A 121 -3.56 -10.81 2.18
N ASN A 122 -3.69 -9.82 3.06
CA ASN A 122 -4.91 -9.67 3.87
C ASN A 122 -6.11 -9.23 3.03
N LEU A 123 -5.93 -8.45 1.96
CA LEU A 123 -7.04 -8.15 1.03
C LEU A 123 -7.53 -9.44 0.35
N ARG A 124 -6.60 -10.28 -0.13
CA ARG A 124 -6.95 -11.62 -0.66
C ARG A 124 -7.65 -12.50 0.37
N LEU A 125 -7.25 -12.42 1.64
CA LEU A 125 -7.94 -13.12 2.73
C LEU A 125 -9.40 -12.65 2.85
N PHE A 126 -9.62 -11.34 2.87
CA PHE A 126 -10.96 -10.77 3.01
C PHE A 126 -11.85 -11.22 1.86
N ASP A 127 -11.36 -11.10 0.62
CA ASP A 127 -12.07 -11.54 -0.58
C ASP A 127 -12.41 -13.03 -0.51
N PHE A 128 -11.44 -13.86 -0.14
CA PHE A 128 -11.60 -15.31 -0.08
C PHE A 128 -12.62 -15.76 0.97
N VAL A 129 -12.62 -15.14 2.16
CA VAL A 129 -13.63 -15.42 3.19
C VAL A 129 -15.01 -14.93 2.73
N HIS A 130 -15.08 -13.71 2.20
CA HIS A 130 -16.34 -13.11 1.76
C HIS A 130 -17.04 -13.98 0.71
N GLU A 131 -16.28 -14.55 -0.23
CA GLU A 131 -16.80 -15.41 -1.30
C GLU A 131 -17.19 -16.81 -0.80
N HIS A 132 -16.33 -17.44 0.01
CA HIS A 132 -16.44 -18.87 0.29
C HIS A 132 -16.96 -19.25 1.67
N ALA A 133 -17.11 -18.31 2.61
CA ALA A 133 -17.66 -18.65 3.91
C ALA A 133 -19.11 -19.15 3.82
N ARG A 134 -19.42 -20.20 4.61
CA ARG A 134 -20.76 -20.80 4.61
C ARG A 134 -21.80 -19.93 5.30
N ARG A 135 -21.41 -19.23 6.36
CA ARG A 135 -22.29 -18.35 7.14
C ARG A 135 -22.12 -16.91 6.66
N GLU A 136 -23.23 -16.21 6.55
CA GLU A 136 -23.24 -14.78 6.18
C GLU A 136 -22.46 -13.93 7.19
N GLU A 137 -22.60 -14.22 8.49
CA GLU A 137 -21.84 -13.56 9.57
C GLU A 137 -20.32 -13.61 9.33
N ASP A 138 -19.79 -14.76 8.91
CA ASP A 138 -18.37 -14.95 8.64
C ASP A 138 -17.95 -14.18 7.37
N ARG A 139 -18.81 -14.09 6.35
CA ARG A 139 -18.56 -13.33 5.10
C ARG A 139 -18.40 -11.84 5.36
N HIS A 140 -19.07 -11.31 6.37
CA HIS A 140 -19.03 -9.89 6.71
C HIS A 140 -18.11 -9.56 7.89
N HIS A 141 -17.58 -10.58 8.60
CA HIS A 141 -16.77 -10.39 9.80
C HIS A 141 -15.57 -9.46 9.59
N LEU A 142 -14.86 -9.64 8.47
CA LEU A 142 -13.69 -8.84 8.12
C LEU A 142 -14.04 -7.54 7.38
N GLU A 143 -15.18 -7.50 6.71
CA GLU A 143 -15.56 -6.41 5.80
C GLU A 143 -15.66 -5.04 6.48
N GLN A 144 -15.99 -5.01 7.78
CA GLN A 144 -15.98 -3.78 8.58
C GLN A 144 -14.60 -3.08 8.61
N TRP A 145 -13.51 -3.81 8.37
CA TRP A 145 -12.14 -3.29 8.33
C TRP A 145 -11.60 -3.07 6.91
N ARG A 146 -12.40 -3.33 5.87
CA ARG A 146 -11.95 -3.20 4.48
C ARG A 146 -11.48 -1.78 4.13
N PRO A 147 -12.16 -0.69 4.54
CA PRO A 147 -11.67 0.66 4.28
C PRO A 147 -10.28 0.91 4.88
N TYR A 148 -10.08 0.48 6.14
CA TYR A 148 -8.80 0.57 6.84
C TYR A 148 -7.69 -0.14 6.05
N LEU A 149 -7.93 -1.38 5.64
CA LEU A 149 -6.91 -2.19 4.98
C LEU A 149 -6.55 -1.64 3.59
N LEU A 150 -7.55 -1.17 2.83
CA LEU A 150 -7.33 -0.48 1.56
C LEU A 150 -6.48 0.78 1.74
N ARG A 151 -6.77 1.59 2.77
CA ARG A 151 -5.93 2.74 3.10
C ARG A 151 -4.50 2.33 3.41
N MET A 152 -4.30 1.36 4.32
CA MET A 152 -2.94 0.96 4.69
C MET A 152 -2.16 0.49 3.46
N ASN A 153 -2.75 -0.35 2.62
CA ASN A 153 -2.12 -0.77 1.36
C ASN A 153 -1.73 0.43 0.47
N ALA A 154 -2.65 1.37 0.29
CA ALA A 154 -2.42 2.56 -0.52
C ALA A 154 -1.33 3.46 0.05
N ILE A 155 -1.31 3.71 1.37
CA ILE A 155 -0.26 4.48 2.02
C ILE A 155 1.10 3.83 1.77
N ALA A 156 1.26 2.52 2.01
CA ALA A 156 2.55 1.86 1.79
C ALA A 156 3.03 1.97 0.34
N ARG A 157 2.11 1.80 -0.63
CA ARG A 157 2.41 1.95 -2.07
C ARG A 157 2.78 3.40 -2.42
N SER A 158 2.02 4.38 -1.94
CA SER A 158 2.30 5.80 -2.17
C SER A 158 3.63 6.22 -1.56
N MET A 159 3.94 5.79 -0.32
CA MET A 159 5.20 6.08 0.34
C MET A 159 6.40 5.48 -0.41
N LEU A 160 6.27 4.24 -0.91
CA LEU A 160 7.30 3.62 -1.73
C LEU A 160 7.58 4.42 -3.00
N GLU A 161 6.55 4.86 -3.72
CA GLU A 161 6.72 5.65 -4.94
C GLU A 161 7.28 7.05 -4.63
N TRP A 162 6.80 7.68 -3.56
CA TRP A 162 7.25 9.00 -3.12
C TRP A 162 8.73 9.01 -2.73
N GLU A 163 9.20 8.03 -1.94
CA GLU A 163 10.61 7.90 -1.57
C GLU A 163 11.52 7.63 -2.76
N ASN A 164 10.98 7.04 -3.84
CA ASN A 164 11.68 6.85 -5.11
C ASN A 164 11.58 8.06 -6.05
N GLY A 165 11.06 9.20 -5.58
CA GLY A 165 10.90 10.44 -6.35
C GLY A 165 9.76 10.42 -7.37
N ARG A 166 8.95 9.36 -7.40
CA ARG A 166 7.84 9.15 -8.35
C ARG A 166 6.54 9.77 -7.81
N HIS A 167 6.56 11.07 -7.55
CA HIS A 167 5.48 11.83 -6.92
C HIS A 167 4.12 11.67 -7.63
N THR A 168 4.09 11.77 -8.96
CA THR A 168 2.85 11.58 -9.73
C THR A 168 2.24 10.19 -9.53
N ALA A 169 3.08 9.14 -9.48
CA ALA A 169 2.61 7.79 -9.22
C ALA A 169 2.08 7.65 -7.78
N ALA A 170 2.78 8.23 -6.81
CA ALA A 170 2.34 8.25 -5.41
C ALA A 170 0.97 8.91 -5.22
N LEU A 171 0.74 10.04 -5.89
CA LEU A 171 -0.55 10.76 -5.89
C LEU A 171 -1.65 9.94 -6.56
N GLN A 172 -1.36 9.32 -7.70
CA GLN A 172 -2.34 8.50 -8.41
C GLN A 172 -2.80 7.32 -7.55
N ILE A 173 -1.87 6.64 -6.88
CA ILE A 173 -2.18 5.52 -5.98
C ILE A 173 -3.12 5.95 -4.85
N ALA A 174 -2.86 7.10 -4.21
CA ALA A 174 -3.71 7.60 -3.13
C ALA A 174 -5.11 7.99 -3.63
N ARG A 175 -5.19 8.64 -4.80
CA ARG A 175 -6.47 9.03 -5.43
C ARG A 175 -7.29 7.80 -5.84
N ASP A 176 -6.66 6.80 -6.45
CA ASP A 176 -7.31 5.54 -6.81
C ASP A 176 -7.86 4.82 -5.58
N ALA A 177 -7.13 4.86 -4.46
CA ALA A 177 -7.57 4.27 -3.21
C ALA A 177 -8.80 4.99 -2.62
N ILE A 178 -8.84 6.33 -2.67
CA ILE A 178 -10.03 7.11 -2.31
C ILE A 178 -11.22 6.64 -3.14
N THR A 179 -11.10 6.59 -4.47
CA THR A 179 -12.18 6.14 -5.35
C THR A 179 -12.66 4.72 -5.01
N ARG A 180 -11.73 3.81 -4.69
CA ARG A 180 -12.08 2.43 -4.29
C ARG A 180 -12.82 2.39 -2.95
N ILE A 181 -12.42 3.20 -1.98
CA ILE A 181 -13.05 3.26 -0.65
C ILE A 181 -14.43 3.93 -0.74
N GLU A 182 -14.58 4.95 -1.56
CA GLU A 182 -15.87 5.60 -1.83
C GLU A 182 -16.85 4.62 -2.49
N ALA A 183 -16.36 3.77 -3.39
CA ALA A 183 -17.14 2.75 -4.11
C ALA A 183 -17.52 1.52 -3.28
N LEU A 184 -17.04 1.39 -2.03
CA LEU A 184 -17.44 0.28 -1.16
C LEU A 184 -18.96 0.35 -0.87
N PRO A 185 -19.66 -0.80 -0.85
CA PRO A 185 -21.05 -0.85 -0.44
C PRO A 185 -21.22 -0.29 0.98
N GLU A 186 -22.28 0.51 1.18
CA GLU A 186 -22.59 1.04 2.51
C GLU A 186 -22.91 -0.10 3.49
N GLN A 187 -22.44 0.03 4.73
CA GLN A 187 -22.70 -0.95 5.79
C GLN A 187 -23.22 -0.22 7.03
N GLU A 188 -24.29 -0.77 7.64
CA GLU A 188 -24.81 -0.33 8.94
C GLU A 188 -23.93 -0.89 10.08
N ASN A 189 -22.64 -0.58 10.04
CA ASN A 189 -21.65 -1.00 11.04
C ASN A 189 -20.81 0.23 11.44
N GLU A 190 -20.77 0.53 12.75
CA GLU A 190 -20.06 1.71 13.28
C GLU A 190 -18.56 1.67 12.98
N THR A 191 -17.93 0.49 13.05
CA THR A 191 -16.51 0.31 12.74
C THR A 191 -16.24 0.61 11.26
N PHE A 192 -17.09 0.11 10.37
CA PHE A 192 -16.99 0.37 8.94
C PHE A 192 -17.09 1.87 8.63
N GLN A 193 -18.11 2.54 9.17
CA GLN A 193 -18.34 3.98 8.94
C GLN A 193 -17.17 4.82 9.47
N TYR A 194 -16.71 4.51 10.68
CA TYR A 194 -15.55 5.17 11.29
C TYR A 194 -14.30 4.98 10.45
N GLU A 195 -13.97 3.73 10.08
CA GLU A 195 -12.77 3.44 9.30
C GLU A 195 -12.84 3.98 7.88
N ARG A 196 -14.02 4.04 7.26
CA ARG A 196 -14.21 4.67 5.95
C ARG A 196 -13.90 6.16 6.01
N GLN A 197 -14.51 6.89 6.94
CA GLN A 197 -14.27 8.32 7.11
C GLN A 197 -12.81 8.61 7.40
N ARG A 198 -12.26 7.95 8.44
CA ARG A 198 -10.85 8.07 8.81
C ARG A 198 -9.91 7.74 7.65
N SER A 199 -10.30 6.78 6.81
CA SER A 199 -9.45 6.37 5.70
C SER A 199 -9.39 7.38 4.57
N LEU A 200 -10.52 8.01 4.25
CA LEU A 200 -10.59 9.08 3.26
C LEU A 200 -9.80 10.31 3.71
N GLU A 201 -9.98 10.74 4.97
CA GLU A 201 -9.24 11.87 5.56
C GLU A 201 -7.73 11.63 5.49
N ALA A 202 -7.25 10.47 5.95
CA ALA A 202 -5.82 10.18 5.96
C ALA A 202 -5.20 10.10 4.55
N LEU A 203 -5.94 9.65 3.54
CA LEU A 203 -5.46 9.64 2.15
C LEU A 203 -5.45 11.04 1.54
N GLN A 204 -6.42 11.89 1.88
CA GLN A 204 -6.43 13.31 1.49
C GLN A 204 -5.26 14.06 2.10
N ASP A 205 -4.97 13.83 3.39
CA ASP A 205 -3.81 14.41 4.07
C ASP A 205 -2.50 13.97 3.42
N LEU A 206 -2.38 12.69 3.05
CA LEU A 206 -1.21 12.17 2.34
C LEU A 206 -1.02 12.87 0.98
N ILE A 207 -2.11 13.05 0.22
CA ILE A 207 -2.08 13.77 -1.06
C ILE A 207 -1.54 15.19 -0.86
N GLN A 208 -2.08 15.92 0.12
CA GLN A 208 -1.62 17.28 0.42
C GLN A 208 -0.14 17.34 0.79
N GLN A 209 0.35 16.38 1.60
CA GLN A 209 1.76 16.32 1.98
C GLN A 209 2.68 16.08 0.79
N ILE A 210 2.30 15.18 -0.11
CA ILE A 210 3.07 14.89 -1.33
C ILE A 210 3.09 16.13 -2.24
N GLU A 211 1.96 16.80 -2.43
CA GLU A 211 1.85 18.02 -3.24
C GLU A 211 2.68 19.18 -2.67
N GLN A 212 2.67 19.37 -1.34
CA GLN A 212 3.45 20.42 -0.67
C GLN A 212 4.97 20.21 -0.74
N THR A 213 5.41 18.97 -0.85
CA THR A 213 6.84 18.62 -0.91
C THR A 213 7.35 18.60 -2.35
N GLN A 214 6.46 18.75 -3.33
CA GLN A 214 6.82 18.76 -4.73
C GLN A 214 7.61 20.04 -5.06
N PRO A 215 8.81 19.94 -5.68
CA PRO A 215 9.41 21.10 -6.32
C PRO A 215 8.47 21.59 -7.41
N LEU A 216 8.15 22.88 -7.41
CA LEU A 216 7.35 23.51 -8.48
C LEU A 216 7.84 23.02 -9.83
N SER A 217 6.91 22.55 -10.68
CA SER A 217 7.25 22.18 -12.06
C SER A 217 7.86 23.38 -12.79
N GLU A 218 8.61 23.14 -13.88
CA GLU A 218 9.16 24.23 -14.70
C GLU A 218 8.05 25.20 -15.16
N MET A 219 6.86 24.68 -15.44
CA MET A 219 5.67 25.49 -15.76
C MET A 219 5.25 26.39 -14.58
N GLU A 220 5.10 25.83 -13.38
CA GLU A 220 4.67 26.58 -12.19
C GLU A 220 5.73 27.58 -11.73
N LEU A 221 7.02 27.25 -11.89
CA LEU A 221 8.13 28.18 -11.71
C LEU A 221 8.02 29.36 -12.67
N LEU A 222 7.85 29.09 -13.96
CA LEU A 222 7.73 30.14 -14.98
C LEU A 222 6.48 31.00 -14.79
N GLU A 223 5.33 30.41 -14.41
CA GLU A 223 4.10 31.14 -14.13
C GLU A 223 4.23 32.03 -12.90
N ARG A 224 4.91 31.54 -11.85
CA ARG A 224 5.21 32.33 -10.65
C ARG A 224 6.21 33.45 -10.94
N GLU A 225 7.27 33.18 -11.68
CA GLU A 225 8.23 34.20 -12.12
C GLU A 225 7.55 35.25 -13.02
N LEU A 226 6.63 34.84 -13.89
CA LEU A 226 5.85 35.75 -14.72
C LEU A 226 5.00 36.68 -13.86
N HIS A 227 4.33 36.14 -12.84
CA HIS A 227 3.51 36.93 -11.93
C HIS A 227 4.35 37.98 -11.21
N GLN A 228 5.51 37.58 -10.67
CA GLN A 228 6.46 38.49 -10.01
C GLN A 228 7.00 39.56 -10.97
N ALA A 229 7.33 39.19 -12.21
CA ALA A 229 7.80 40.15 -13.21
C ALA A 229 6.72 41.17 -13.60
N VAL A 230 5.44 40.77 -13.63
CA VAL A 230 4.31 41.68 -13.88
C VAL A 230 4.09 42.62 -12.69
N GLU A 231 4.12 42.11 -11.46
CA GLU A 231 4.00 42.94 -10.24
C GLU A 231 5.16 43.93 -10.09
N ALA A 232 6.36 43.57 -10.53
CA ALA A 232 7.54 44.42 -10.52
C ALA A 232 7.65 45.36 -11.74
N GLU A 233 6.65 45.37 -12.64
CA GLU A 233 6.65 46.14 -13.89
C GLU A 233 7.83 45.83 -14.84
N GLU A 234 8.42 44.63 -14.72
CA GLU A 234 9.50 44.12 -15.58
C GLU A 234 8.91 43.55 -16.89
N PHE A 235 8.30 44.40 -17.71
CA PHE A 235 7.49 43.99 -18.87
C PHE A 235 8.26 43.17 -19.92
N GLU A 236 9.56 43.45 -20.13
CA GLU A 236 10.42 42.71 -21.07
C GLU A 236 10.69 41.27 -20.58
N ARG A 237 10.91 41.11 -19.28
CA ARG A 237 11.07 39.81 -18.63
C ARG A 237 9.75 39.02 -18.64
N ALA A 238 8.63 39.68 -18.36
CA ALA A 238 7.31 39.09 -18.43
C ALA A 238 6.96 38.59 -19.85
N ALA A 239 7.34 39.32 -20.89
CA ALA A 239 7.18 38.89 -22.28
C ALA A 239 7.98 37.61 -22.58
N THR A 240 9.25 37.57 -22.16
CA THR A 240 10.14 36.41 -22.34
C THR A 240 9.60 35.17 -21.61
N LEU A 241 9.10 35.34 -20.39
CA LEU A 241 8.51 34.26 -19.60
C LEU A 241 7.20 33.75 -20.22
N ARG A 242 6.34 34.63 -20.76
CA ARG A 242 5.14 34.23 -21.50
C ARG A 242 5.46 33.38 -22.74
N ASP A 243 6.48 33.75 -23.50
CA ASP A 243 6.90 32.99 -24.68
C ASP A 243 7.45 31.62 -24.29
N ARG A 244 8.24 31.55 -23.20
CA ARG A 244 8.76 30.31 -22.63
C ARG A 244 7.63 29.37 -22.19
N ILE A 245 6.64 29.89 -21.48
CA ILE A 245 5.42 29.15 -21.06
C ILE A 245 4.68 28.62 -22.28
N ARG A 246 4.54 29.45 -23.33
CA ARG A 246 3.83 29.08 -24.56
C ARG A 246 4.51 27.93 -25.29
N LEU A 247 5.84 27.97 -25.40
CA LEU A 247 6.67 26.90 -25.97
C LEU A 247 6.56 25.59 -25.18
N LEU A 248 6.65 25.67 -23.84
CA LEU A 248 6.50 24.50 -22.97
C LEU A 248 5.10 23.87 -23.08
N ARG A 249 4.04 24.69 -23.16
CA ARG A 249 2.67 24.19 -23.39
C ARG A 249 2.51 23.54 -24.76
N HIS A 250 3.16 24.07 -25.80
CA HIS A 250 3.11 23.52 -27.15
C HIS A 250 3.82 22.17 -27.27
N ASN A 251 4.97 22.03 -26.59
CA ASN A 251 5.73 20.78 -26.57
C ASN A 251 5.08 19.67 -25.73
N ALA A 252 4.13 20.02 -24.84
CA ALA A 252 3.41 19.07 -24.00
C ALA A 252 2.13 18.49 -24.66
N ASP A 253 1.68 19.02 -25.81
CA ASP A 253 0.50 18.50 -26.54
C ASP A 253 0.96 17.58 -27.69
N PRO A 254 0.68 16.25 -27.65
CA PRO A 254 1.15 15.30 -28.67
C PRO A 254 0.49 15.49 -30.04
N ARG A 255 -0.49 16.39 -30.17
CA ARG A 255 -1.26 16.62 -31.40
C ARG A 255 -0.70 17.71 -32.30
N THR A 256 0.37 18.38 -31.88
CA THR A 256 0.96 19.50 -32.63
C THR A 256 2.31 19.21 -33.27
N SER A 257 2.92 18.03 -33.07
CA SER A 257 4.25 17.72 -33.64
C SER A 257 4.26 17.39 -35.14
N ASP A 258 3.11 17.21 -35.79
CA ASP A 258 3.03 16.67 -37.17
C ASP A 258 2.68 17.69 -38.28
N CYS A 259 2.69 19.00 -38.00
CA CYS A 259 2.27 20.01 -38.99
C CYS A 259 3.40 20.72 -39.77
N GLU A 260 4.68 20.43 -39.53
CA GLU A 260 5.78 21.07 -40.27
C GLU A 260 6.65 20.06 -41.05
N ALA A 261 6.05 19.39 -42.03
CA ALA A 261 6.80 18.80 -43.15
C ALA A 261 6.20 19.27 -44.48
N GLY A 262 6.64 20.46 -44.92
CA GLY A 262 6.40 20.97 -46.28
C GLY A 262 7.15 20.15 -47.35
N PRO A 263 6.74 20.25 -48.63
CA PRO A 263 6.84 19.15 -49.59
C PRO A 263 8.25 18.97 -50.17
N GLY A 264 8.83 17.79 -49.94
CA GLY A 264 10.08 17.35 -50.55
C GLY A 264 9.87 16.97 -52.02
N SER A 265 10.59 17.66 -52.89
CA SER A 265 10.69 17.49 -54.34
C SER A 265 10.90 16.04 -54.79
N ALA A 266 10.04 15.57 -55.69
CA ALA A 266 10.26 14.37 -56.48
C ALA A 266 11.25 14.64 -57.63
N PRO A 267 12.29 13.82 -57.86
CA PRO A 267 13.03 13.84 -59.10
C PRO A 267 12.37 12.91 -60.13
N ARG A 268 12.29 13.40 -61.37
CA ARG A 268 11.83 12.65 -62.54
C ARG A 268 12.89 11.64 -63.01
N THR A 269 12.39 10.46 -63.39
CA THR A 269 12.78 9.58 -64.51
C THR A 269 14.23 9.08 -64.61
N SER A 270 14.41 7.75 -64.58
CA SER A 270 14.40 6.89 -65.78
C SER A 270 13.99 5.47 -65.41
#